data_AF-A0A1B8GQD5-F1
#
_entry.id   AF-A0A1B8GQD5-F1
#
_cell.length_a   1.000
_cell.length_b   1.000
_cell.length_c   1.000
_cell.angle_alpha   90.00
_cell.angle_beta   90.00
_cell.angle_gamma   90.00
#
_symmetry.space_group_name_H-M   'P 1'
#
loop_
_entity.id
_entity.type
_entity.pdbx_description
1 polymer ?
#
loop_
_entity_poly.entity_id
_entity_poly.type
_entity_poly.pdbx_seq_one_letter_code
_entity_poly.pdbx_strand_id
1 'polypeptide(L)'
;MDRQELQRESGVVFHPACFELYRIVSEDTFGAVNMNGLVQLRNICCTRNRNFCDWGDDVDRCKEQCWQHIPGTEYLVANPVFIPGFRDICENALQTNKDFDVQQSAFSQRERHREHSVSADPFLKLPTEIVQNVVSFLNSQEIASMRLASHAFEHLPISLWHRLILAEMPFIYEARLKDVTPYTWASQDVNMLQNLRKEVEEWQSQRQRKARDLEHDPELEAKFLATEPEVPPWHTESNLKRLKEKSLKIKKRLQPIALPHDKTNWYQLYSDIIRHWKDLKGLQNRERIWETVYDICDEIINNAVDDMMKDQYAVLRRDESDDMDEA
;
A
#
# COMPACT_ATOMS: atom_id res chain seq x y z
N MET A 1 33.96 7.18 16.19
CA MET A 1 32.68 7.04 15.46
C MET A 1 32.38 5.57 15.40
N ASP A 2 31.38 5.14 16.16
CA ASP A 2 31.12 3.75 16.45
C ASP A 2 30.44 3.06 15.25
N ARG A 3 30.77 1.81 14.98
CA ARG A 3 30.28 1.05 13.81
C ARG A 3 28.75 0.88 13.84
N GLN A 4 28.14 1.06 15.02
CA GLN A 4 26.70 1.07 15.26
C GLN A 4 26.01 2.40 14.86
N GLU A 5 26.72 3.53 14.88
CA GLU A 5 26.19 4.84 14.45
C GLU A 5 26.05 4.91 12.93
N LEU A 6 27.01 4.36 12.19
CA LEU A 6 26.92 4.19 10.73
C LEU A 6 25.80 3.23 10.28
N GLN A 7 25.37 2.29 11.14
CA GLN A 7 24.20 1.46 10.86
C GLN A 7 22.87 2.22 11.02
N ARG A 8 22.81 3.27 11.85
CA ARG A 8 21.60 4.11 11.98
C ARG A 8 21.37 5.00 10.77
N GLU A 9 22.44 5.40 10.09
CA GLU A 9 22.37 6.13 8.82
C GLU A 9 22.18 5.20 7.62
N SER A 10 21.84 3.93 7.89
CA SER A 10 21.73 2.90 6.89
C SER A 10 20.33 2.26 6.85
N GLY A 11 19.58 2.48 5.78
CA GLY A 11 18.48 1.60 5.37
C GLY A 11 17.36 2.36 4.70
N VAL A 12 16.74 1.82 3.64
CA VAL A 12 15.44 2.34 3.17
C VAL A 12 14.48 2.21 4.34
N VAL A 13 14.16 3.33 4.99
CA VAL A 13 13.22 3.34 6.12
C VAL A 13 11.83 3.24 5.52
N PHE A 14 11.33 2.01 5.38
CA PHE A 14 9.93 1.82 5.09
C PHE A 14 9.11 2.28 6.30
N HIS A 15 8.14 3.14 6.05
CA HIS A 15 7.04 3.27 7.00
C HIS A 15 6.39 1.89 7.18
N PRO A 16 5.96 1.50 8.39
CA PRO A 16 5.44 0.16 8.63
C PRO A 16 4.28 -0.26 7.72
N ALA A 17 3.47 0.71 7.26
CA ALA A 17 2.39 0.47 6.30
C ALA A 17 2.91 0.19 4.87
N CYS A 18 3.95 0.90 4.41
CA CYS A 18 4.56 0.64 3.11
C CYS A 18 5.29 -0.71 3.09
N PHE A 19 5.91 -1.09 4.21
CA PHE A 19 6.53 -2.41 4.35
C PHE A 19 5.50 -3.54 4.29
N GLU A 20 4.28 -3.33 4.82
CA GLU A 20 3.19 -4.30 4.68
C GLU A 20 2.82 -4.53 3.21
N LEU A 21 2.75 -3.46 2.40
CA LEU A 21 2.49 -3.59 0.97
C LEU A 21 3.65 -4.29 0.24
N TYR A 22 4.90 -3.96 0.59
CA TYR A 22 6.07 -4.69 0.09
C TYR A 22 5.99 -6.17 0.41
N ARG A 23 5.62 -6.53 1.63
CA ARG A 23 5.46 -7.93 2.05
C ARG A 23 4.41 -8.64 1.19
N ILE A 24 3.26 -8.02 0.95
CA ILE A 24 2.20 -8.59 0.11
C ILE A 24 2.70 -8.85 -1.32
N VAL A 25 3.29 -7.85 -1.97
CA VAL A 25 3.77 -7.98 -3.36
C VAL A 25 4.98 -8.93 -3.44
N SER A 26 5.91 -8.85 -2.49
CA SER A 26 7.07 -9.73 -2.44
C SER A 26 6.67 -11.19 -2.27
N GLU A 27 5.69 -11.51 -1.43
CA GLU A 27 5.18 -12.88 -1.30
C GLU A 27 4.54 -13.36 -2.59
N ASP A 28 3.87 -12.48 -3.32
CA ASP A 28 3.27 -12.80 -4.62
C ASP A 28 4.33 -13.04 -5.71
N THR A 29 5.35 -12.19 -5.77
CA THR A 29 6.39 -12.24 -6.81
C THR A 29 7.44 -13.32 -6.54
N PHE A 30 7.88 -13.47 -5.30
CA PHE A 30 9.00 -14.35 -4.93
C PHE A 30 8.58 -15.60 -4.15
N GLY A 31 7.30 -15.72 -3.76
CA GLY A 31 6.82 -16.77 -2.86
C GLY A 31 7.21 -16.57 -1.38
N ALA A 32 7.98 -15.53 -1.08
CA ALA A 32 8.44 -15.18 0.26
C ALA A 32 8.81 -13.69 0.35
N VAL A 33 8.92 -13.15 1.57
CA VAL A 33 9.39 -11.78 1.79
C VAL A 33 10.89 -11.69 1.51
N ASN A 34 11.29 -11.10 0.38
CA ASN A 34 12.66 -11.02 -0.07
C ASN A 34 13.41 -9.85 0.59
N MET A 35 13.75 -10.02 1.87
CA MET A 35 14.50 -9.02 2.63
C MET A 35 15.93 -8.81 2.10
N ASN A 36 16.56 -9.88 1.61
CA ASN A 36 17.94 -9.83 1.15
C ASN A 36 18.07 -8.99 -0.12
N GLY A 37 17.21 -9.22 -1.11
CA GLY A 37 17.15 -8.42 -2.34
C GLY A 37 16.88 -6.96 -2.05
N LEU A 38 15.97 -6.67 -1.12
CA LEU A 38 15.67 -5.30 -0.70
C LEU A 38 16.88 -4.59 -0.08
N VAL A 39 17.62 -5.26 0.80
CA VAL A 39 18.84 -4.71 1.42
C VAL A 39 19.95 -4.53 0.39
N GLN A 40 20.10 -5.47 -0.54
CA GLN A 40 21.07 -5.37 -1.64
C GLN A 40 20.77 -4.19 -2.56
N LEU A 41 19.53 -4.09 -3.04
CA LEU A 41 19.07 -2.97 -3.87
C LEU A 41 19.34 -1.64 -3.18
N ARG A 42 18.99 -1.55 -1.90
CA ARG A 42 19.24 -0.39 -1.06
C ARG A 42 20.72 -0.01 -1.00
N ASN A 43 21.62 -0.98 -0.83
CA ASN A 43 23.07 -0.73 -0.82
C ASN A 43 23.58 -0.28 -2.21
N ILE A 44 23.06 -0.86 -3.29
CA ILE A 44 23.40 -0.45 -4.67
C ILE A 44 22.96 0.99 -4.93
N CYS A 45 21.74 1.35 -4.54
CA CYS A 45 21.22 2.70 -4.75
C CYS A 45 22.01 3.75 -3.94
N CYS A 46 22.34 3.45 -2.68
CA CYS A 46 23.18 4.32 -1.86
C CYS A 46 24.60 4.51 -2.43
N THR A 47 25.19 3.47 -3.02
CA THR A 47 26.57 3.52 -3.54
C THR A 47 26.67 4.13 -4.93
N ARG A 48 25.67 3.89 -5.79
CA ARG A 48 25.66 4.34 -7.19
C ARG A 48 24.85 5.61 -7.44
N ASN A 49 24.20 6.16 -6.42
CA ASN A 49 23.28 7.30 -6.52
C ASN A 49 22.22 7.09 -7.62
N ARG A 50 21.69 5.86 -7.70
CA ARG A 50 20.70 5.46 -8.70
C ARG A 50 19.31 5.47 -8.06
N ASN A 51 18.33 6.05 -8.77
CA ASN A 51 16.91 5.86 -8.45
C ASN A 51 16.44 4.53 -9.04
N PHE A 52 15.74 3.75 -8.23
CA PHE A 52 15.18 2.45 -8.65
C PHE A 52 13.72 2.54 -9.10
N CYS A 53 13.05 3.66 -8.85
CA CYS A 53 11.65 3.88 -9.23
C CYS A 53 11.39 5.37 -9.48
N ASP A 54 10.32 5.65 -10.20
CA ASP A 54 9.70 6.97 -10.22
C ASP A 54 8.80 7.10 -8.99
N TRP A 55 9.02 8.13 -8.17
CA TRP A 55 8.22 8.37 -6.97
C TRP A 55 6.92 9.12 -7.27
N GLY A 56 6.79 9.66 -8.48
CA GLY A 56 5.69 10.46 -8.98
C GLY A 56 5.89 11.96 -8.82
N ASP A 57 5.36 12.73 -9.77
CA ASP A 57 5.49 14.19 -9.85
C ASP A 57 5.12 14.92 -8.55
N ASP A 58 4.08 14.47 -7.85
CA ASP A 58 3.64 15.12 -6.60
C ASP A 58 4.64 14.90 -5.46
N VAL A 59 5.33 13.75 -5.41
CA VAL A 59 6.43 13.54 -4.45
C VAL A 59 7.58 14.49 -4.79
N ASP A 60 7.88 14.63 -6.08
CA ASP A 60 8.96 15.48 -6.56
C ASP A 60 8.72 16.96 -6.28
N ARG A 61 7.46 17.39 -6.34
CA ARG A 61 7.04 18.75 -5.95
C ARG A 61 7.06 18.98 -4.45
N CYS A 62 6.87 17.93 -3.65
CA CYS A 62 6.85 18.02 -2.19
C CYS A 62 8.25 17.81 -1.55
N LYS A 63 9.19 17.17 -2.24
CA LYS A 63 10.54 16.82 -1.74
C LYS A 63 11.52 17.99 -1.86
N GLU A 64 11.48 18.90 -0.91
CA GLU A 64 12.50 19.95 -0.76
C GLU A 64 13.40 19.65 0.46
N GLN A 65 14.21 20.62 0.90
CA GLN A 65 14.96 20.51 2.16
C GLN A 65 14.06 20.09 3.35
N CYS A 66 12.78 20.49 3.30
CA CYS A 66 11.72 19.98 4.17
C CYS A 66 10.51 19.61 3.31
N TRP A 67 9.73 18.64 3.77
CA TRP A 67 8.51 18.24 3.07
C TRP A 67 7.53 19.41 2.97
N GLN A 68 7.11 19.75 1.75
CA GLN A 68 6.12 20.81 1.51
C GLN A 68 4.70 20.24 1.53
N HIS A 69 3.80 20.91 2.26
CA HIS A 69 2.38 20.56 2.33
C HIS A 69 1.61 21.31 1.24
N ILE A 70 1.46 20.70 0.06
CA ILE A 70 0.77 21.30 -1.09
C ILE A 70 -0.70 20.83 -1.11
N PRO A 71 -1.70 21.74 -1.24
CA PRO A 71 -3.09 21.33 -1.38
C PRO A 71 -3.30 20.38 -2.57
N GLY A 72 -4.04 19.29 -2.35
CA GLY A 72 -4.25 18.23 -3.33
C GLY A 72 -3.29 17.05 -3.21
N THR A 73 -2.15 17.20 -2.52
CA THR A 73 -1.18 16.10 -2.30
C THR A 73 -1.36 15.40 -0.96
N GLU A 74 -2.50 15.58 -0.29
CA GLU A 74 -2.78 15.00 1.04
C GLU A 74 -2.78 13.47 1.02
N TYR A 75 -3.02 12.86 -0.14
CA TYR A 75 -2.94 11.42 -0.31
C TYR A 75 -1.53 10.87 -0.05
N LEU A 76 -0.46 11.61 -0.36
CA LEU A 76 0.92 11.14 -0.18
C LEU A 76 1.23 10.72 1.27
N VAL A 77 0.59 11.38 2.24
CA VAL A 77 0.76 11.12 3.67
C VAL A 77 -0.37 10.27 4.28
N ALA A 78 -1.37 9.89 3.49
CA ALA A 78 -2.49 9.08 3.96
C ALA A 78 -2.06 7.62 4.20
N ASN A 79 -2.61 6.97 5.22
CA ASN A 79 -2.25 5.58 5.52
C ASN A 79 -2.79 4.63 4.43
N PRO A 80 -1.94 3.86 3.74
CA PRO A 80 -2.40 3.01 2.65
C PRO A 80 -2.99 1.68 3.13
N VAL A 81 -2.80 1.27 4.38
CA VAL A 81 -3.36 0.01 4.91
C VAL A 81 -4.66 0.29 5.67
N PHE A 82 -4.65 1.26 6.57
CA PHE A 82 -5.80 1.63 7.41
C PHE A 82 -6.54 2.82 6.78
N ILE A 83 -7.34 2.55 5.77
CA ILE A 83 -7.97 3.57 4.93
C ILE A 83 -9.35 3.97 5.50
N PRO A 84 -9.56 5.23 5.89
CA PRO A 84 -10.87 5.73 6.30
C PRO A 84 -11.94 5.55 5.20
N GLY A 85 -13.12 5.03 5.57
CA GLY A 85 -14.25 4.83 4.66
C GLY A 85 -14.15 3.62 3.72
N PHE A 86 -12.95 3.12 3.43
CA PHE A 86 -12.78 1.99 2.51
C PHE A 86 -13.36 0.69 3.06
N ARG A 87 -13.18 0.42 4.35
CA ARG A 87 -13.77 -0.76 4.98
C ARG A 87 -15.30 -0.74 4.90
N ASP A 88 -15.92 0.42 5.12
CA ASP A 88 -17.38 0.55 5.06
C ASP A 88 -17.88 0.23 3.63
N ILE A 89 -17.16 0.69 2.60
CA ILE A 89 -17.43 0.32 1.20
C ILE A 89 -17.32 -1.19 0.98
N CYS A 90 -16.27 -1.82 1.51
CA CYS A 90 -16.08 -3.27 1.42
C CYS A 90 -17.21 -4.05 2.13
N GLU A 91 -17.58 -3.63 3.35
CA GLU A 91 -18.65 -4.27 4.13
C GLU A 91 -20.01 -4.10 3.45
N ASN A 92 -20.30 -2.94 2.87
CA ASN A 92 -21.54 -2.68 2.12
C ASN A 92 -21.66 -3.53 0.84
N ALA A 93 -20.53 -3.91 0.24
CA ALA A 93 -20.52 -4.78 -0.93
C ALA A 93 -20.73 -6.26 -0.56
N LEU A 94 -20.49 -6.66 0.69
CA LEU A 94 -20.67 -8.05 1.13
C LEU A 94 -22.15 -8.42 1.24
N GLN A 95 -22.52 -9.49 0.54
CA GLN A 95 -23.87 -10.02 0.49
C GLN A 95 -24.01 -11.16 1.50
N THR A 96 -25.02 -11.03 2.35
CA THR A 96 -25.39 -12.07 3.34
C THR A 96 -26.54 -12.97 2.83
N ASN A 97 -27.19 -12.58 1.72
CA ASN A 97 -28.29 -13.36 1.15
C ASN A 97 -27.77 -14.67 0.53
N LYS A 98 -28.48 -15.77 0.76
CA LYS A 98 -28.18 -17.09 0.16
C LYS A 98 -28.49 -17.14 -1.33
N ASP A 99 -29.38 -16.28 -1.82
CA ASP A 99 -29.79 -16.24 -3.23
C ASP A 99 -28.87 -15.36 -4.10
N PHE A 100 -27.84 -14.77 -3.49
CA PHE A 100 -26.85 -13.97 -4.22
C PHE A 100 -25.96 -14.89 -5.06
N ASP A 101 -25.88 -14.60 -6.35
CA ASP A 101 -24.99 -15.28 -7.28
C ASP A 101 -24.26 -14.23 -8.13
N VAL A 102 -22.94 -14.35 -8.18
CA VAL A 102 -22.05 -13.48 -8.95
C VAL A 102 -22.26 -13.58 -10.46
N GLN A 103 -22.92 -14.64 -10.94
CA GLN A 103 -23.30 -14.79 -12.35
C GLN A 103 -24.58 -14.03 -12.71
N GLN A 104 -25.32 -13.51 -11.72
CA GLN A 104 -26.49 -12.66 -11.97
C GLN A 104 -26.08 -11.33 -12.60
N SER A 105 -27.02 -10.75 -13.35
CA SER A 105 -26.86 -9.43 -13.96
C SER A 105 -26.66 -8.37 -12.89
N ALA A 106 -25.60 -7.57 -13.03
CA ALA A 106 -25.36 -6.40 -12.18
C ALA A 106 -26.40 -5.28 -12.37
N PHE A 107 -27.16 -5.32 -13.47
CA PHE A 107 -28.15 -4.31 -13.83
C PHE A 107 -29.57 -4.86 -13.71
N SER A 108 -30.47 -4.05 -13.16
CA SER A 108 -31.90 -4.29 -13.18
C SER A 108 -32.42 -4.33 -14.62
N GLN A 109 -33.37 -5.22 -14.90
CA GLN A 109 -34.07 -5.22 -16.17
C GLN A 109 -34.77 -3.87 -16.37
N ARG A 110 -34.46 -3.17 -17.46
CA ARG A 110 -35.28 -2.05 -17.91
C ARG A 110 -36.62 -2.61 -18.38
N GLU A 111 -37.72 -2.01 -17.94
CA GLU A 111 -39.03 -2.33 -18.49
C GLU A 111 -38.99 -2.09 -20.00
N ARG A 112 -39.01 -3.18 -20.77
CA ARG A 112 -39.06 -3.09 -22.24
C ARG A 112 -40.38 -2.47 -22.62
N HIS A 113 -40.37 -1.17 -22.96
CA HIS A 113 -41.36 -0.64 -23.89
C HIS A 113 -41.13 -1.39 -25.21
N ARG A 114 -41.94 -2.44 -25.42
CA ARG A 114 -41.93 -3.30 -26.62
C ARG A 114 -42.42 -2.52 -27.83
N GLU A 115 -41.67 -1.54 -28.29
CA GLU A 115 -41.81 -1.08 -29.67
C GLU A 115 -40.93 -1.97 -30.53
N HIS A 116 -41.62 -2.86 -31.25
CA HIS A 116 -41.08 -3.87 -32.13
C HIS A 116 -40.40 -3.18 -33.31
N SER A 117 -39.14 -2.82 -33.14
CA SER A 117 -38.22 -2.67 -34.27
C SER A 117 -37.32 -3.90 -34.25
N VAL A 118 -37.29 -4.61 -35.37
CA VAL A 118 -36.38 -5.73 -35.62
C VAL A 118 -34.97 -5.17 -35.42
N SER A 119 -34.39 -5.40 -34.25
CA SER A 119 -33.08 -4.83 -33.93
C SER A 119 -32.07 -5.38 -34.95
N ALA A 120 -31.51 -4.48 -35.74
CA ALA A 120 -30.44 -4.79 -36.70
C ALA A 120 -29.12 -5.16 -35.99
N ASP A 121 -29.10 -5.17 -34.65
CA ASP A 121 -27.94 -5.47 -33.84
C ASP A 121 -27.46 -6.92 -34.07
N PRO A 122 -26.28 -7.10 -34.69
CA PRO A 122 -25.75 -8.43 -34.95
C PRO A 122 -25.36 -9.18 -33.66
N PHE A 123 -25.05 -8.46 -32.57
CA PHE A 123 -24.63 -9.08 -31.31
C PHE A 123 -25.79 -9.75 -30.57
N LEU A 124 -27.04 -9.31 -30.80
CA LEU A 124 -28.23 -9.96 -30.24
C LEU A 124 -28.46 -11.38 -30.80
N LYS A 125 -27.80 -11.73 -31.91
CA LYS A 125 -27.85 -13.07 -32.50
C LYS A 125 -26.82 -14.02 -31.89
N LEU A 126 -25.86 -13.50 -31.11
CA LEU A 126 -24.82 -14.31 -30.49
C LEU A 126 -25.34 -14.93 -29.18
N PRO A 127 -24.90 -16.15 -28.83
CA PRO A 127 -25.09 -16.71 -27.51
C PRO A 127 -24.45 -15.83 -26.43
N THR A 128 -25.05 -15.79 -25.25
CA THR A 128 -24.58 -14.98 -24.11
C THR A 128 -23.14 -15.31 -23.72
N GLU A 129 -22.72 -16.56 -23.87
CA GLU A 129 -21.36 -17.03 -23.59
C GLU A 129 -20.33 -16.34 -24.49
N ILE A 130 -20.67 -16.12 -25.76
CA ILE A 130 -19.80 -15.42 -26.72
C ILE A 130 -19.72 -13.94 -26.36
N VAL A 131 -20.85 -13.33 -25.99
CA VAL A 131 -20.89 -11.94 -25.52
C VAL A 131 -20.02 -11.76 -24.27
N GLN A 132 -20.14 -12.67 -23.29
CA GLN A 132 -19.33 -12.67 -22.08
C GLN A 132 -17.84 -12.87 -22.39
N ASN A 133 -17.51 -13.74 -23.35
CA ASN A 133 -16.14 -13.95 -23.81
C ASN A 133 -15.56 -12.67 -24.43
N VAL A 134 -16.29 -12.00 -25.33
CA VAL A 134 -15.88 -10.70 -25.89
C VAL A 134 -15.60 -9.69 -24.77
N VAL A 135 -16.53 -9.57 -23.82
CA VAL A 135 -16.43 -8.64 -22.69
C VAL A 135 -15.25 -8.97 -21.76
N SER A 136 -14.79 -10.22 -21.71
CA SER A 136 -13.65 -10.62 -20.90
C SER A 136 -12.32 -10.00 -21.34
N PHE A 137 -12.23 -9.57 -22.61
CA PHE A 137 -11.05 -8.90 -23.18
C PHE A 137 -11.11 -7.38 -23.11
N LEU A 138 -12.24 -6.80 -22.71
CA LEU A 138 -12.46 -5.35 -22.71
C LEU A 138 -12.13 -4.74 -21.34
N ASN A 139 -11.63 -3.50 -21.37
CA ASN A 139 -11.52 -2.67 -20.16
C ASN A 139 -12.87 -2.01 -19.81
N SER A 140 -12.94 -1.37 -18.64
CA SER A 140 -14.16 -0.75 -18.13
C SER A 140 -14.74 0.34 -19.05
N GLN A 141 -13.88 1.12 -19.71
CA GLN A 141 -14.28 2.17 -20.65
C GLN A 141 -14.90 1.57 -21.93
N GLU A 142 -14.26 0.56 -22.51
CA GLU A 142 -14.74 -0.15 -23.68
C GLU A 142 -16.07 -0.86 -23.40
N ILE A 143 -16.20 -1.48 -22.22
CA ILE A 143 -17.46 -2.08 -21.77
C ILE A 143 -18.56 -1.02 -21.70
N ALA A 144 -18.29 0.15 -21.12
CA ALA A 144 -19.27 1.23 -21.07
C ALA A 144 -19.70 1.68 -22.49
N SER A 145 -18.76 1.81 -23.44
CA SER A 145 -19.05 2.12 -24.83
C SER A 145 -19.88 1.03 -25.52
N MET A 146 -19.54 -0.25 -25.32
CA MET A 146 -20.28 -1.39 -25.90
C MET A 146 -21.72 -1.45 -25.38
N ARG A 147 -21.93 -1.16 -24.10
CA ARG A 147 -23.27 -1.09 -23.48
C ARG A 147 -24.15 0.02 -24.06
N LEU A 148 -23.55 1.11 -24.56
CA LEU A 148 -24.27 2.18 -25.24
C LEU A 148 -24.55 1.83 -26.70
N ALA A 149 -23.67 1.07 -27.34
CA ALA A 149 -23.76 0.73 -28.76
C ALA A 149 -24.70 -0.45 -29.06
N SER A 150 -24.81 -1.42 -28.15
CA SER A 150 -25.56 -2.65 -28.38
C SER A 150 -26.26 -3.16 -27.11
N HIS A 151 -27.51 -3.60 -27.27
CA HIS A 151 -28.31 -4.17 -26.18
C HIS A 151 -27.84 -5.56 -25.77
N ALA A 152 -27.03 -6.24 -26.58
CA ALA A 152 -26.47 -7.54 -26.23
C ALA A 152 -25.61 -7.47 -24.96
N PHE A 153 -25.03 -6.30 -24.68
CA PHE A 153 -24.17 -6.04 -23.53
C PHE A 153 -24.93 -5.44 -22.33
N GLU A 154 -26.26 -5.33 -22.39
CA GLU A 154 -27.05 -4.70 -21.33
C GLU A 154 -26.96 -5.46 -20.00
N HIS A 155 -27.00 -6.80 -20.07
CA HIS A 155 -26.92 -7.70 -18.94
C HIS A 155 -25.54 -8.35 -18.84
N LEU A 156 -24.74 -7.88 -17.88
CA LEU A 156 -23.40 -8.41 -17.61
C LEU A 156 -23.33 -8.99 -16.20
N PRO A 157 -22.62 -10.12 -16.00
CA PRO A 157 -22.54 -10.79 -14.70
C PRO A 157 -21.72 -9.96 -13.71
N ILE A 158 -22.10 -9.97 -12.43
CA ILE A 158 -21.38 -9.27 -11.36
C ILE A 158 -19.89 -9.67 -11.30
N SER A 159 -19.57 -10.95 -11.57
CA SER A 159 -18.20 -11.48 -11.63
C SER A 159 -17.29 -10.73 -12.61
N LEU A 160 -17.83 -10.07 -13.63
CA LEU A 160 -17.07 -9.23 -14.55
C LEU A 160 -16.30 -8.12 -13.81
N TRP A 161 -16.90 -7.51 -12.79
CA TRP A 161 -16.26 -6.43 -12.04
C TRP A 161 -15.17 -6.94 -11.10
N HIS A 162 -15.21 -8.21 -10.69
CA HIS A 162 -14.07 -8.82 -9.99
C HIS A 162 -12.84 -8.84 -10.89
N ARG A 163 -13.01 -9.30 -12.13
CA ARG A 163 -11.93 -9.26 -13.15
C ARG A 163 -11.41 -7.84 -13.35
N LEU A 164 -12.31 -6.86 -13.48
CA LEU A 164 -11.91 -5.46 -13.65
C LEU A 164 -11.14 -4.93 -12.43
N ILE A 165 -11.54 -5.25 -11.21
CA ILE A 165 -10.77 -4.88 -10.00
C ILE A 165 -9.38 -5.50 -10.06
N LEU A 166 -9.26 -6.78 -10.38
CA LEU A 166 -7.95 -7.44 -10.44
C LEU A 166 -7.05 -6.88 -11.55
N ALA A 167 -7.62 -6.44 -12.67
CA ALA A 167 -6.88 -5.93 -13.82
C ALA A 167 -6.55 -4.43 -13.71
N GLU A 168 -7.52 -3.60 -13.29
CA GLU A 168 -7.42 -2.13 -13.28
C GLU A 168 -7.07 -1.57 -11.90
N MET A 169 -7.34 -2.30 -10.81
CA MET A 169 -7.05 -1.88 -9.44
C MET A 169 -6.34 -2.99 -8.65
N PRO A 170 -5.18 -3.51 -9.11
CA PRO A 170 -4.50 -4.63 -8.49
C PRO A 170 -4.06 -4.34 -7.04
N PHE A 171 -3.95 -3.06 -6.67
CA PHE A 171 -3.70 -2.60 -5.29
C PHE A 171 -4.84 -2.89 -4.31
N ILE A 172 -6.02 -3.32 -4.79
CA ILE A 172 -7.10 -3.86 -3.96
C ILE A 172 -6.82 -5.34 -3.70
N TYR A 173 -5.81 -5.60 -2.89
CA TYR A 173 -5.40 -6.96 -2.55
C TYR A 173 -6.49 -7.72 -1.77
N GLU A 174 -7.44 -7.01 -1.15
CA GLU A 174 -8.60 -7.60 -0.47
C GLU A 174 -9.48 -8.45 -1.39
N ALA A 175 -9.48 -8.17 -2.70
CA ALA A 175 -10.23 -8.91 -3.71
C ALA A 175 -9.60 -10.27 -4.08
N ARG A 176 -8.34 -10.51 -3.68
CA ARG A 176 -7.55 -11.68 -4.06
C ARG A 176 -7.08 -12.50 -2.86
N LEU A 177 -6.62 -11.83 -1.81
CA LEU A 177 -6.06 -12.49 -0.63
C LEU A 177 -7.17 -13.02 0.29
N LYS A 178 -6.96 -14.24 0.79
CA LYS A 178 -7.86 -14.86 1.78
C LYS A 178 -7.63 -14.32 3.19
N ASP A 179 -6.38 -14.08 3.53
CA ASP A 179 -5.98 -13.40 4.76
C ASP A 179 -5.41 -12.03 4.43
N VAL A 180 -6.09 -11.01 4.93
CA VAL A 180 -5.74 -9.60 4.73
C VAL A 180 -5.33 -8.95 6.05
N THR A 181 -5.16 -9.75 7.11
CA THR A 181 -4.83 -9.24 8.44
C THR A 181 -3.44 -8.62 8.41
N PRO A 182 -3.31 -7.30 8.63
CA PRO A 182 -2.00 -6.66 8.63
C PRO A 182 -1.17 -7.16 9.80
N TYR A 183 0.14 -7.26 9.61
CA TYR A 183 1.05 -7.58 10.71
C TYR A 183 1.05 -6.49 11.80
N THR A 184 1.51 -6.87 12.99
CA THR A 184 1.54 -5.99 14.16
C THR A 184 2.38 -4.73 13.95
N TRP A 185 3.42 -4.77 13.11
CA TRP A 185 4.21 -3.59 12.75
C TRP A 185 3.37 -2.53 12.04
N ALA A 186 2.46 -2.93 11.13
CA ALA A 186 1.62 -1.99 10.38
C ALA A 186 0.66 -1.28 11.34
N SER A 187 0.28 -2.00 12.40
CA SER A 187 -0.54 -1.47 13.48
C SER A 187 0.20 -0.52 14.42
N GLN A 188 1.50 -0.28 14.27
CA GLN A 188 2.22 0.72 15.08
C GLN A 188 1.86 2.16 14.67
N ASP A 189 1.50 2.97 15.64
CA ASP A 189 1.18 4.38 15.45
C ASP A 189 2.45 5.22 15.58
N VAL A 190 3.15 5.35 14.45
CA VAL A 190 4.44 6.07 14.39
C VAL A 190 4.28 7.52 14.83
N ASN A 191 3.18 8.18 14.48
CA ASN A 191 2.91 9.56 14.88
C ASN A 191 2.74 9.68 16.40
N MET A 192 2.01 8.75 17.02
CA MET A 192 1.89 8.71 18.49
C MET A 192 3.26 8.50 19.14
N LEU A 193 4.08 7.57 18.64
CA LEU A 193 5.42 7.31 19.18
C LEU A 193 6.37 8.51 19.00
N GLN A 194 6.32 9.18 17.84
CA GLN A 194 7.10 10.38 17.56
C GLN A 194 6.69 11.54 18.46
N ASN A 195 5.39 11.74 18.69
CA ASN A 195 4.90 12.78 19.61
C ASN A 195 5.33 12.52 21.05
N LEU A 196 5.22 11.27 21.53
CA LEU A 196 5.73 10.92 22.85
C LEU A 196 7.23 11.17 22.98
N ARG A 197 8.00 10.79 21.96
CA ARG A 197 9.44 11.06 21.93
C ARG A 197 9.73 12.56 22.00
N LYS A 198 9.03 13.36 21.20
CA LYS A 198 9.17 14.82 21.17
C LYS A 198 8.85 15.45 22.52
N GLU A 199 7.77 15.02 23.18
CA GLU A 199 7.42 15.49 24.52
C GLU A 199 8.52 15.18 25.55
N VAL A 200 9.14 14.00 25.48
CA VAL A 200 10.27 13.64 26.35
C VAL A 200 11.50 14.50 26.05
N GLU A 201 11.82 14.71 24.77
CA GLU A 201 12.96 15.54 24.35
C GLU A 201 12.76 17.02 24.77
N GLU A 202 11.54 17.54 24.64
CA GLU A 202 11.17 18.89 25.09
C GLU A 202 11.26 19.00 26.62
N TRP A 203 10.77 18.01 27.36
CA TRP A 203 10.87 17.95 28.82
C TRP A 203 12.33 17.94 29.29
N GLN A 204 13.16 17.07 28.70
CA GLN A 204 14.58 17.00 29.00
C GLN A 204 15.29 18.30 28.68
N SER A 205 14.96 18.94 27.56
CA SER A 205 15.53 20.23 27.17
C SER A 205 15.15 21.35 28.17
N GLN A 206 13.90 21.36 28.64
CA GLN A 206 13.45 22.30 29.67
C GLN A 206 14.14 22.06 31.01
N ARG A 207 14.26 20.80 31.43
CA ARG A 207 14.96 20.39 32.65
C ARG A 207 16.42 20.81 32.62
N GLN A 208 17.12 20.56 31.52
CA GLN A 208 18.51 20.98 31.31
C GLN A 208 18.67 22.50 31.28
N ARG A 209 17.74 23.21 30.64
CA ARG A 209 17.76 24.68 30.62
C ARG A 209 17.64 25.25 32.04
N LYS A 210 16.70 24.73 32.82
CA LYS A 210 16.50 25.17 34.21
C LYS A 210 17.65 24.78 35.12
N ALA A 211 18.29 23.63 34.91
CA ALA A 211 19.52 23.28 35.61
C ALA A 211 20.66 24.26 35.29
N ARG A 212 20.86 24.62 34.01
CA ARG A 212 21.84 25.66 33.61
C ARG A 212 21.54 27.03 34.22
N ASP A 213 20.27 27.43 34.30
CA ASP A 213 19.89 28.70 34.92
C ASP A 213 20.23 28.71 36.45
N LEU A 214 20.32 27.53 37.07
CA LEU A 214 20.67 27.33 38.48
C LEU A 214 22.17 27.03 38.72
N GLU A 215 23.01 27.02 37.69
CA GLU A 215 24.45 26.66 37.77
C GLU A 215 25.23 27.51 38.81
N HIS A 216 24.75 28.73 39.07
CA HIS A 216 25.35 29.66 40.03
C HIS A 216 25.01 29.33 41.51
N ASP A 217 24.05 28.44 41.76
CA ASP A 217 23.67 27.94 43.10
C ASP A 217 23.57 26.40 43.09
N PRO A 218 24.69 25.70 43.41
CA PRO A 218 24.75 24.24 43.39
C PRO A 218 23.77 23.54 44.34
N GLU A 219 23.35 24.19 45.43
CA GLU A 219 22.43 23.59 46.39
C GLU A 219 20.99 23.59 45.84
N LEU A 220 20.59 24.66 45.16
CA LEU A 220 19.30 24.75 44.47
C LEU A 220 19.25 23.82 43.26
N GLU A 221 20.33 23.72 42.48
CA GLU A 221 20.43 22.79 41.35
C GLU A 221 20.26 21.34 41.81
N ALA A 222 20.98 20.92 42.86
CA ALA A 222 20.89 19.57 43.40
C ALA A 222 19.47 19.25 43.93
N LYS A 223 18.84 20.18 44.64
CA LYS A 223 17.44 20.03 45.10
C LYS A 223 16.46 19.92 43.94
N PHE A 224 16.66 20.71 42.89
CA PHE A 224 15.83 20.69 41.69
C PHE A 224 15.92 19.35 40.96
N LEU A 225 17.14 18.87 40.68
CA LEU A 225 17.38 17.59 40.01
C LEU A 225 16.90 16.38 40.83
N ALA A 226 16.91 16.47 42.16
CA ALA A 226 16.38 15.42 43.03
C ALA A 226 14.84 15.40 43.09
N THR A 227 14.18 16.54 42.89
CA THR A 227 12.71 16.67 43.06
C THR A 227 11.94 16.51 41.75
N GLU A 228 12.47 17.01 40.64
CA GLU A 228 11.78 16.96 39.35
C GLU A 228 11.97 15.57 38.70
N PRO A 229 10.95 14.98 38.05
CA PRO A 229 11.11 13.66 37.42
C PRO A 229 11.93 13.73 36.12
N GLU A 230 12.64 12.65 35.80
CA GLU A 230 13.44 12.52 34.56
C GLU A 230 12.57 12.43 33.29
N VAL A 231 11.39 11.84 33.42
CA VAL A 231 10.38 11.75 32.36
C VAL A 231 9.20 12.66 32.68
N PRO A 232 8.44 13.10 31.66
CA PRO A 232 7.27 13.93 31.90
C PRO A 232 6.30 13.26 32.90
N PRO A 233 5.77 13.97 33.91
CA PRO A 233 4.88 13.40 34.92
C PRO A 233 3.63 12.70 34.36
N TRP A 234 3.20 13.10 33.16
CA TRP A 234 2.05 12.52 32.48
C TRP A 234 2.39 11.28 31.65
N HIS A 235 3.66 10.92 31.46
CA HIS A 235 4.11 9.67 30.81
C HIS A 235 4.01 8.47 31.77
N THR A 236 2.87 8.33 32.43
CA THR A 236 2.59 7.16 33.27
C THR A 236 2.27 5.95 32.41
N GLU A 237 2.56 4.75 32.92
CA GLU A 237 2.25 3.48 32.24
C GLU A 237 0.76 3.41 31.85
N SER A 238 -0.12 3.85 32.75
CA SER A 238 -1.57 3.93 32.51
C SER A 238 -1.93 4.83 31.33
N ASN A 239 -1.30 6.01 31.20
CA ASN A 239 -1.57 6.93 30.10
C ASN A 239 -1.07 6.37 28.77
N LEU A 240 0.14 5.79 28.75
CA LEU A 240 0.69 5.15 27.56
C LEU A 240 -0.18 3.96 27.12
N LYS A 241 -0.66 3.14 28.05
CA LYS A 241 -1.58 2.05 27.79
C LYS A 241 -2.89 2.56 27.18
N ARG A 242 -3.48 3.60 27.77
CA ARG A 242 -4.71 4.24 27.24
C ARG A 242 -4.54 4.78 25.82
N LEU A 243 -3.40 5.42 25.52
CA LEU A 243 -3.08 5.92 24.18
C LEU A 243 -2.94 4.77 23.16
N LYS A 244 -2.19 3.72 23.52
CA LYS A 244 -2.05 2.51 22.69
C LYS A 244 -3.40 1.84 22.43
N GLU A 245 -4.23 1.68 23.46
CA GLU A 245 -5.57 1.10 23.31
C GLU A 245 -6.48 1.94 22.42
N LYS A 246 -6.43 3.28 22.54
CA LYS A 246 -7.21 4.18 21.68
C LYS A 246 -6.77 4.04 20.23
N SER A 247 -5.47 4.05 19.96
CA SER A 247 -4.93 3.88 18.61
C SER A 247 -5.29 2.52 18.02
N LEU A 248 -5.14 1.44 18.80
CA LEU A 248 -5.51 0.09 18.38
C LEU A 248 -7.01 -0.02 18.08
N LYS A 249 -7.88 0.62 18.86
CA LYS A 249 -9.34 0.65 18.59
C LYS A 249 -9.67 1.35 17.27
N ILE A 250 -8.96 2.42 16.92
CA ILE A 250 -9.15 3.13 15.65
C ILE A 250 -8.68 2.22 14.50
N LYS A 251 -7.48 1.65 14.60
CA LYS A 251 -6.94 0.75 13.57
C LYS A 251 -7.78 -0.52 13.39
N LYS A 252 -8.32 -1.08 14.47
CA LYS A 252 -9.26 -2.21 14.41
C LYS A 252 -10.58 -1.87 13.70
N ARG A 253 -10.95 -0.60 13.59
CA ARG A 253 -12.09 -0.18 12.75
C ARG A 253 -11.69 -0.03 11.30
N LEU A 254 -10.46 0.39 11.02
CA LEU A 254 -9.99 0.68 9.66
C LEU A 254 -9.27 -0.49 8.97
N GLN A 255 -9.06 -1.58 9.69
CA GLN A 255 -8.34 -2.75 9.18
C GLN A 255 -9.04 -3.36 7.96
N PRO A 256 -8.27 -3.83 6.96
CA PRO A 256 -8.78 -4.53 5.80
C PRO A 256 -9.66 -5.73 6.16
N ILE A 257 -10.59 -6.06 5.27
CA ILE A 257 -11.42 -7.26 5.36
C ILE A 257 -11.30 -8.08 4.08
N ALA A 258 -11.28 -9.40 4.20
CA ALA A 258 -11.21 -10.27 3.03
C ALA A 258 -12.54 -10.24 2.29
N LEU A 259 -12.49 -10.23 0.97
CA LEU A 259 -13.67 -10.19 0.10
C LEU A 259 -13.84 -11.53 -0.62
N PRO A 260 -14.69 -12.44 -0.12
CA PRO A 260 -14.91 -13.72 -0.78
C PRO A 260 -15.56 -13.51 -2.14
N HIS A 261 -15.03 -14.19 -3.17
CA HIS A 261 -15.53 -14.12 -4.55
C HIS A 261 -17.05 -14.23 -4.64
N ASP A 262 -17.62 -15.31 -4.09
CA ASP A 262 -19.04 -15.63 -4.28
C ASP A 262 -19.99 -14.86 -3.36
N LYS A 263 -19.46 -14.01 -2.47
CA LYS A 263 -20.27 -13.24 -1.50
C LYS A 263 -20.10 -11.74 -1.64
N THR A 264 -19.36 -11.28 -2.65
CA THR A 264 -19.09 -9.86 -2.83
C THR A 264 -19.83 -9.37 -4.07
N ASN A 265 -20.62 -8.31 -3.91
CA ASN A 265 -21.19 -7.57 -5.03
C ASN A 265 -20.09 -6.72 -5.66
N TRP A 266 -19.33 -7.33 -6.57
CA TRP A 266 -18.18 -6.70 -7.24
C TRP A 266 -18.55 -5.46 -8.05
N TYR A 267 -19.76 -5.42 -8.63
CA TYR A 267 -20.25 -4.24 -9.35
C TYR A 267 -20.43 -3.06 -8.40
N GLN A 268 -21.09 -3.29 -7.25
CA GLN A 268 -21.27 -2.27 -6.23
C GLN A 268 -19.92 -1.80 -5.69
N LEU A 269 -19.03 -2.74 -5.34
CA LEU A 269 -17.69 -2.41 -4.84
C LEU A 269 -16.92 -1.51 -5.83
N TYR A 270 -16.81 -1.93 -7.09
CA TYR A 270 -16.13 -1.16 -8.13
C TYR A 270 -16.75 0.23 -8.28
N SER A 271 -18.08 0.30 -8.36
CA SER A 271 -18.80 1.55 -8.56
C SER A 271 -18.62 2.52 -7.38
N ASP A 272 -18.68 2.01 -6.15
CA ASP A 272 -18.53 2.81 -4.93
C ASP A 272 -17.08 3.32 -4.79
N ILE A 273 -16.07 2.50 -5.12
CA ILE A 273 -14.67 2.95 -5.14
C ILE A 273 -14.48 4.08 -6.15
N ILE A 274 -14.93 3.91 -7.40
CA ILE A 274 -14.78 4.93 -8.44
C ILE A 274 -15.52 6.22 -8.06
N ARG A 275 -16.74 6.10 -7.52
CA ARG A 275 -17.56 7.24 -7.08
C ARG A 275 -16.91 8.03 -5.94
N HIS A 276 -16.29 7.33 -4.99
CA HIS A 276 -15.69 7.91 -3.80
C HIS A 276 -14.17 8.08 -3.92
N TRP A 277 -13.60 7.90 -5.11
CA TRP A 277 -12.15 7.85 -5.32
C TRP A 277 -11.43 9.03 -4.68
N LYS A 278 -11.95 10.25 -4.89
CA LYS A 278 -11.36 11.50 -4.37
C LYS A 278 -11.25 11.54 -2.84
N ASP A 279 -12.17 10.89 -2.14
CA ASP A 279 -12.23 10.84 -0.67
C ASP A 279 -11.35 9.72 -0.09
N LEU A 280 -11.06 8.69 -0.90
CA LEU A 280 -10.24 7.53 -0.54
C LEU A 280 -8.73 7.83 -0.67
N LYS A 281 -8.26 8.86 0.03
CA LYS A 281 -6.85 9.31 0.01
C LYS A 281 -5.85 8.19 0.33
N GLY A 282 -6.18 7.31 1.28
CA GLY A 282 -5.34 6.15 1.58
C GLY A 282 -5.27 5.15 0.43
N LEU A 283 -6.34 5.01 -0.36
CA LEU A 283 -6.35 4.11 -1.52
C LEU A 283 -5.56 4.69 -2.70
N GLN A 284 -5.66 6.02 -2.94
CA GLN A 284 -4.78 6.73 -3.87
C GLN A 284 -3.29 6.56 -3.51
N ASN A 285 -2.96 6.68 -2.21
CA ASN A 285 -1.58 6.42 -1.80
C ASN A 285 -1.18 4.97 -1.98
N ARG A 286 -2.12 4.04 -1.73
CA ARG A 286 -1.88 2.61 -1.91
C ARG A 286 -1.57 2.29 -3.36
N GLU A 287 -2.35 2.79 -4.32
CA GLU A 287 -2.10 2.63 -5.76
C GLU A 287 -0.69 3.06 -6.13
N ARG A 288 -0.29 4.29 -5.77
CA ARG A 288 1.06 4.80 -6.04
C ARG A 288 2.16 3.92 -5.42
N ILE A 289 2.03 3.58 -4.13
CA ILE A 289 3.02 2.75 -3.44
C ILE A 289 3.08 1.35 -4.05
N TRP A 290 1.95 0.82 -4.50
CA TRP A 290 1.85 -0.50 -5.12
C TRP A 290 2.71 -0.57 -6.37
N GLU A 291 2.60 0.40 -7.27
CA GLU A 291 3.46 0.51 -8.47
C GLU A 291 4.94 0.59 -8.09
N THR A 292 5.29 1.48 -7.15
CA THR A 292 6.66 1.61 -6.65
C THR A 292 7.22 0.29 -6.09
N VAL A 293 6.37 -0.50 -5.42
CA VAL A 293 6.77 -1.79 -4.84
C VAL A 293 6.99 -2.84 -5.93
N TYR A 294 6.22 -2.83 -7.01
CA TYR A 294 6.49 -3.68 -8.18
C TYR A 294 7.81 -3.28 -8.86
N ASP A 295 8.08 -1.99 -9.03
CA ASP A 295 9.37 -1.50 -9.56
C ASP A 295 10.55 -2.00 -8.70
N ILE A 296 10.40 -1.97 -7.37
CA ILE A 296 11.39 -2.55 -6.44
C ILE A 296 11.61 -4.03 -6.71
N CYS A 297 10.53 -4.80 -6.87
CA CYS A 297 10.62 -6.24 -7.10
C CYS A 297 11.28 -6.55 -8.46
N ASP A 298 10.90 -5.83 -9.51
CA ASP A 298 11.47 -5.98 -10.85
C ASP A 298 12.97 -5.63 -10.86
N GLU A 299 13.35 -4.56 -10.17
CA GLU A 299 14.75 -4.17 -10.04
C GLU A 299 15.56 -5.20 -9.22
N ILE A 300 14.97 -5.83 -8.19
CA ILE A 300 15.62 -6.96 -7.48
C ILE A 300 15.84 -8.14 -8.44
N ILE A 301 14.87 -8.47 -9.28
CA ILE A 301 14.99 -9.54 -10.28
C ILE A 301 16.12 -9.22 -11.27
N ASN A 302 16.13 -8.00 -11.81
CA ASN A 302 17.13 -7.55 -12.79
C ASN A 302 18.55 -7.61 -12.20
N ASN A 303 18.74 -7.15 -10.97
CA ASN A 303 20.06 -7.21 -10.31
C ASN A 303 20.52 -8.66 -10.06
N ALA A 304 19.60 -9.58 -9.71
CA ALA A 304 19.94 -10.98 -9.55
C ALA A 304 20.37 -11.63 -10.88
N VAL A 305 19.71 -11.29 -11.99
CA VAL A 305 20.10 -11.75 -13.33
C VAL A 305 21.47 -11.20 -13.73
N ASP A 306 21.71 -9.91 -13.50
CA ASP A 306 23.00 -9.28 -13.81
C ASP A 306 24.17 -9.92 -13.05
N ASP A 307 23.96 -10.27 -11.78
CA ASP A 307 24.98 -10.92 -10.97
C ASP A 307 25.23 -12.37 -11.41
N MET A 308 24.18 -13.13 -11.75
CA MET A 308 24.33 -14.46 -12.36
C MET A 308 25.10 -14.43 -13.68
N MET A 309 24.84 -13.43 -14.53
CA MET A 309 25.55 -13.26 -15.80
C MET A 309 27.03 -12.93 -15.57
N LYS A 310 27.35 -12.02 -14.64
CA LYS A 310 28.75 -11.71 -14.27
C LYS A 310 29.49 -12.93 -13.74
N ASP A 311 28.83 -13.75 -12.92
CA ASP A 311 29.44 -14.98 -12.38
C ASP A 311 29.74 -15.98 -13.50
N GLN A 312 28.83 -16.16 -14.47
CA GLN A 312 29.10 -17.00 -15.65
C GLN A 312 30.28 -16.48 -16.49
N TYR A 313 30.36 -15.17 -16.75
CA TYR A 313 31.49 -14.57 -17.45
C TYR A 313 32.81 -14.69 -16.66
N ALA A 314 32.76 -14.63 -15.32
CA ALA A 314 33.94 -14.79 -14.46
C ALA A 314 34.45 -16.24 -14.41
N VAL A 315 33.55 -17.22 -14.50
CA VAL A 315 33.91 -18.64 -14.63
C VAL A 315 34.55 -18.92 -15.99
N LEU A 316 33.94 -18.47 -17.09
CA LEU A 316 34.49 -18.64 -18.44
C LEU A 316 35.89 -18.02 -18.58
N ARG A 317 36.15 -16.89 -17.92
CA ARG A 317 37.46 -16.22 -17.97
C ARG A 317 38.54 -16.94 -17.14
N ARG A 318 38.16 -17.76 -16.16
CA ARG A 318 39.10 -18.59 -15.38
C ARG A 318 39.49 -19.85 -16.15
N ASP A 319 38.54 -20.45 -16.86
CA ASP A 319 38.82 -21.62 -17.70
C ASP A 319 39.73 -21.25 -18.89
N GLU A 320 39.60 -20.04 -19.46
CA GLU A 320 40.54 -19.54 -20.49
C GLU A 320 41.96 -19.21 -19.98
N SER A 321 42.13 -18.97 -18.67
CA SER A 321 43.46 -18.69 -18.10
C SER A 321 44.22 -19.94 -17.68
N ASP A 322 43.52 -21.02 -17.34
CA ASP A 322 44.15 -22.29 -16.94
C ASP A 322 44.66 -23.10 -18.16
N ASP A 323 44.11 -22.87 -19.36
CA ASP A 323 44.57 -23.47 -20.62
C ASP A 323 45.81 -22.78 -21.24
N MET A 324 46.31 -21.69 -20.64
CA MET A 324 47.48 -20.94 -21.12
C MET A 324 48.78 -21.23 -20.34
N ASP A 325 48.72 -22.03 -19.27
CA ASP A 325 49.88 -22.42 -18.46
C ASP A 325 50.38 -23.85 -18.73
N GLU A 326 49.83 -24.55 -19.74
CA GLU A 326 50.22 -25.93 -20.13
C GLU A 326 50.74 -26.06 -21.59
N ALA A 327 51.36 -25.00 -22.15
CA ALA A 327 51.97 -25.01 -23.49
C ALA A 327 53.49 -24.74 -23.49
#